data_AF-Q1YYZ5-F1
#
_entry.id   AF-Q1YYZ5-F1
#
_cell.length_a   1.000
_cell.length_b   1.000
_cell.length_c   1.000
_cell.angle_alpha   90.00
_cell.angle_beta   90.00
_cell.angle_gamma   90.00
#
_symmetry.space_group_name_H-M   'P 1'
#
loop_
_entity.id
_entity.type
_entity.pdbx_description
1 polymer ?
#
loop_
_entity_poly.entity_id
_entity_poly.type
_entity_poly.pdbx_seq_one_letter_code
_entity_poly.pdbx_strand_id
1 'polypeptide(L)'
;MEPTLLNVVIAGAIAICAMILPGISGSFILLLLGMYGPVLAAAKSFDIVTLALFALGCLIGLLSFSHVLSWVLRHYRDIALTFLTGLMIGTLSKIWPWKEVLTWRTNSSGEQVPLLEQNLSPFNFEQVTGQPSLIGYAIIATIVGFAVVWGLEQFADKTE
;
A
#
# COMPACT_ATOMS: atom_id res chain seq x y z
N MET A 1 -20.18 -11.10 9.29
CA MET A 1 -19.99 -12.24 10.22
C MET A 1 -20.16 -11.71 11.62
N GLU A 2 -20.80 -12.45 12.53
CA GLU A 2 -20.69 -12.11 13.95
C GLU A 2 -19.20 -12.16 14.34
N PRO A 3 -18.65 -11.13 14.99
CA PRO A 3 -17.23 -11.09 15.33
C PRO A 3 -16.95 -12.10 16.45
N THR A 4 -16.53 -13.31 16.08
CA THR A 4 -15.96 -14.25 17.03
C THR A 4 -14.48 -13.90 17.27
N LEU A 5 -13.99 -14.19 18.48
CA LEU A 5 -12.59 -13.93 18.85
C LEU A 5 -11.60 -14.57 17.86
N LEU A 6 -11.92 -15.77 17.38
CA LEU A 6 -11.11 -16.47 16.38
C LEU A 6 -11.10 -15.77 15.03
N ASN A 7 -12.25 -15.27 14.56
CA ASN A 7 -12.34 -14.55 13.29
C ASN A 7 -11.50 -13.26 13.30
N VAL A 8 -11.41 -12.58 14.45
CA VAL A 8 -10.57 -11.39 14.62
C VAL A 8 -9.08 -11.74 14.47
N VAL A 9 -8.63 -12.82 15.11
CA VAL A 9 -7.24 -13.29 15.01
C VAL A 9 -6.90 -13.68 13.56
N ILE A 10 -7.75 -14.49 12.91
CA ILE A 10 -7.54 -14.92 11.52
C ILE A 10 -7.55 -13.72 10.57
N ALA A 11 -8.49 -12.79 10.75
CA ALA A 11 -8.57 -11.60 9.92
C ALA A 11 -7.33 -10.71 10.08
N GLY A 12 -6.81 -10.54 11.30
CA GLY A 12 -5.54 -9.85 11.54
C GLY A 12 -4.37 -10.54 10.84
N ALA A 13 -4.27 -11.86 10.97
CA ALA A 13 -3.23 -12.64 10.31
C ALA A 13 -3.27 -12.51 8.78
N ILE A 14 -4.44 -12.60 8.16
CA ILE A 14 -4.56 -12.47 6.69
C ILE A 14 -4.32 -11.02 6.25
N ALA A 15 -4.87 -10.04 6.98
CA ALA A 15 -4.75 -8.63 6.63
C ALA A 15 -3.31 -8.13 6.68
N ILE A 16 -2.51 -8.55 7.67
CA ILE A 16 -1.10 -8.14 7.74
C ILE A 16 -0.27 -8.78 6.63
N CYS A 17 -0.54 -10.05 6.26
CA CYS A 17 0.13 -10.71 5.14
C CYS A 17 -0.12 -9.96 3.83
N ALA A 18 -1.36 -9.49 3.65
CA ALA A 18 -1.73 -8.67 2.51
C ALA A 18 -0.98 -7.33 2.48
N MET A 19 -0.70 -6.71 3.63
CA MET A 19 0.05 -5.43 3.68
C MET A 19 1.54 -5.56 3.34
N ILE A 20 2.12 -6.77 3.42
CA ILE A 20 3.54 -6.98 3.10
C ILE A 20 3.77 -6.97 1.58
N LEU A 21 2.78 -7.39 0.79
CA LEU A 21 2.87 -7.42 -0.67
C LEU A 21 2.61 -6.01 -1.24
N PRO A 22 3.44 -5.53 -2.18
CA PRO A 22 3.27 -4.20 -2.76
C PRO A 22 1.90 -4.09 -3.42
N GLY A 23 1.18 -3.00 -3.21
CA GLY A 23 -0.09 -2.76 -3.91
C GLY A 23 -1.31 -3.56 -3.42
N ILE A 24 -1.19 -4.40 -2.38
CA ILE A 24 -2.35 -5.05 -1.76
C ILE A 24 -2.68 -4.35 -0.44
N SER A 25 -3.94 -3.91 -0.30
CA SER A 25 -4.40 -3.19 0.90
C SER A 25 -5.00 -4.12 1.94
N GLY A 26 -4.39 -4.19 3.13
CA GLY A 26 -4.92 -4.99 4.24
C GLY A 26 -6.29 -4.52 4.74
N SER A 27 -6.59 -3.21 4.69
CA SER A 27 -7.91 -2.70 5.08
C SER A 27 -9.01 -3.12 4.08
N PHE A 28 -8.67 -3.25 2.79
CA PHE A 28 -9.57 -3.80 1.79
C PHE A 28 -9.82 -5.30 2.00
N ILE A 29 -8.78 -6.06 2.36
CA ILE A 29 -8.95 -7.47 2.73
C ILE A 29 -9.87 -7.61 3.96
N LEU A 30 -9.73 -6.75 4.97
CA LEU A 30 -10.66 -6.72 6.10
C LEU A 30 -12.09 -6.39 5.68
N LEU A 31 -12.29 -5.51 4.70
CA LEU A 31 -13.62 -5.23 4.14
C LEU A 31 -14.21 -6.47 3.46
N LEU A 32 -13.43 -7.18 2.64
CA LEU A 32 -13.86 -8.41 1.98
C LEU A 32 -14.18 -9.53 2.97
N LEU A 33 -13.43 -9.62 4.07
CA LEU A 33 -13.70 -10.55 5.16
C LEU A 33 -14.87 -10.10 6.06
N GLY A 34 -15.43 -8.91 5.84
CA GLY A 34 -16.49 -8.34 6.67
C GLY A 34 -16.05 -7.95 8.08
N MET A 35 -14.74 -7.82 8.31
CA MET A 35 -14.11 -7.54 9.62
C MET A 35 -13.66 -6.10 9.78
N TYR A 36 -13.72 -5.28 8.72
CA TYR A 36 -13.38 -3.86 8.79
C TYR A 36 -14.24 -3.10 9.82
N GLY A 37 -15.57 -3.30 9.78
CA GLY A 37 -16.49 -2.66 10.72
C GLY A 37 -16.21 -3.01 12.18
N PRO A 38 -16.15 -4.30 12.55
CA PRO A 38 -15.80 -4.74 13.91
C PRO A 38 -14.46 -4.21 14.41
N VAL A 39 -13.39 -4.31 13.60
CA VAL A 39 -12.05 -3.82 13.99
C VAL A 39 -12.04 -2.30 14.13
N LEU A 40 -12.71 -1.57 13.24
CA LEU A 40 -12.84 -0.12 13.32
C LEU A 40 -13.65 0.31 14.55
N ALA A 41 -14.71 -0.41 14.89
CA ALA A 41 -15.51 -0.15 16.09
C ALA A 41 -14.66 -0.36 17.35
N ALA A 42 -13.94 -1.48 17.43
CA ALA A 42 -13.01 -1.76 18.53
C ALA A 42 -11.93 -0.68 18.68
N ALA A 43 -11.38 -0.18 17.56
CA ALA A 43 -10.43 0.92 17.56
C ALA A 43 -11.04 2.23 18.09
N LYS A 44 -12.27 2.56 17.68
CA LYS A 44 -12.98 3.78 18.13
C LYS A 44 -13.38 3.71 19.60
N SER A 45 -13.76 2.55 20.10
CA SER A 45 -14.18 2.35 21.49
C SER A 45 -13.02 1.98 22.43
N PHE A 46 -11.79 1.92 21.93
CA PHE A 46 -10.63 1.41 22.68
C PHE A 46 -10.88 0.03 23.32
N ASP A 47 -11.51 -0.88 22.59
CA ASP A 47 -11.67 -2.27 23.04
C ASP A 47 -10.33 -3.01 22.95
N ILE A 48 -9.60 -2.96 24.06
CA ILE A 48 -8.26 -3.53 24.19
C ILE A 48 -8.27 -5.04 23.95
N VAL A 49 -9.34 -5.76 24.30
CA VAL A 49 -9.41 -7.22 24.15
C VAL A 49 -9.43 -7.59 22.67
N THR A 50 -10.33 -6.97 21.91
CA THR A 50 -10.44 -7.21 20.46
C THR A 50 -9.18 -6.75 19.73
N LEU A 51 -8.62 -5.59 20.10
CA LEU A 51 -7.39 -5.08 19.50
C LEU A 51 -6.17 -5.95 19.83
N ALA A 52 -6.06 -6.48 21.05
CA ALA A 52 -4.97 -7.38 21.44
C ALA A 52 -5.04 -8.70 20.67
N LEU A 53 -6.24 -9.27 20.49
CA LEU A 53 -6.44 -10.46 19.66
C LEU A 53 -6.12 -10.20 18.18
N PHE A 54 -6.56 -9.06 17.66
CA PHE A 54 -6.21 -8.65 16.30
C PHE A 54 -4.69 -8.50 16.13
N ALA A 55 -4.02 -7.82 17.07
CA ALA A 55 -2.57 -7.64 17.08
C ALA A 55 -1.83 -8.97 17.20
N LEU A 56 -2.31 -9.91 18.02
CA LEU A 56 -1.76 -11.26 18.10
C LEU A 56 -1.88 -11.99 16.76
N GLY A 57 -3.04 -11.89 16.10
CA GLY A 57 -3.23 -12.38 14.75
C GLY A 57 -2.21 -11.79 13.77
N CYS A 58 -2.02 -10.47 13.81
CA CYS A 58 -1.00 -9.79 12.99
C CYS A 58 0.42 -10.28 13.29
N LEU A 59 0.79 -10.49 14.55
CA LEU A 59 2.11 -11.01 14.90
C LEU A 59 2.33 -12.42 14.35
N ILE A 60 1.36 -13.32 14.55
CA ILE A 60 1.43 -14.70 14.04
C ILE A 60 1.49 -14.70 12.51
N GLY A 61 0.63 -13.91 11.86
CA GLY A 61 0.57 -13.79 10.40
C GLY A 61 1.88 -13.26 9.83
N LEU A 62 2.41 -12.16 10.38
CA LEU A 62 3.64 -11.54 9.92
C LEU A 62 4.86 -12.45 10.09
N LEU A 63 4.99 -13.10 11.26
CA LEU A 63 6.09 -14.05 11.48
C LEU A 63 5.98 -15.24 10.52
N SER A 64 4.82 -15.88 10.43
CA SER A 64 4.63 -17.03 9.53
C SER A 64 4.89 -16.66 8.06
N PHE A 65 4.27 -15.58 7.59
CA PHE A 65 4.39 -15.14 6.20
C PHE A 65 5.78 -14.64 5.85
N SER A 66 6.48 -13.98 6.79
CA SER A 66 7.87 -13.56 6.57
C SER A 66 8.77 -14.77 6.26
N HIS A 67 8.59 -15.89 6.95
CA HIS A 67 9.34 -17.12 6.66
C HIS A 67 8.97 -17.71 5.30
N VAL A 68 7.67 -17.76 4.96
CA VAL A 68 7.20 -18.24 3.65
C VAL A 68 7.74 -17.38 2.52
N LEU A 69 7.60 -16.06 2.62
CA LEU A 69 8.09 -15.13 1.60
C LEU A 69 9.61 -15.23 1.46
N SER A 70 10.33 -15.32 2.57
CA SER A 70 11.79 -15.51 2.56
C SER A 70 12.19 -16.84 1.92
N TRP A 71 11.43 -17.92 2.15
CA TRP A 71 11.63 -19.21 1.47
C TRP A 71 11.36 -19.12 -0.04
N VAL A 72 10.26 -18.48 -0.44
CA VAL A 72 9.91 -18.27 -1.85
C VAL A 72 10.99 -17.44 -2.56
N LEU A 73 11.46 -16.35 -1.96
CA LEU A 73 12.52 -15.51 -2.55
C LEU A 73 13.86 -16.24 -2.65
N ARG A 74 14.14 -17.22 -1.78
CA ARG A 74 15.36 -18.04 -1.85
C ARG A 74 15.27 -19.14 -2.91
N HIS A 75 14.11 -19.77 -3.09
CA HIS A 75 13.96 -20.95 -3.97
C HIS A 75 13.39 -20.62 -5.35
N TYR A 76 12.60 -19.55 -5.47
CA TYR A 76 11.89 -19.13 -6.68
C TYR A 76 12.08 -17.62 -6.96
N ARG A 77 13.32 -17.12 -6.78
CA ARG A 77 13.65 -15.69 -6.83
C ARG A 77 13.12 -14.99 -8.08
N ASP A 78 13.41 -15.54 -9.27
CA ASP A 78 13.07 -14.87 -10.54
C ASP A 78 11.56 -14.76 -10.75
N ILE A 79 10.82 -15.82 -10.44
CA ILE A 79 9.35 -15.84 -10.53
C ILE A 79 8.77 -14.84 -9.52
N ALA A 80 9.26 -14.86 -8.28
CA ALA A 80 8.79 -13.97 -7.23
C ALA A 80 9.06 -12.49 -7.58
N LEU A 81 10.26 -12.16 -8.06
CA LEU A 81 10.60 -10.80 -8.49
C LEU A 81 9.79 -10.36 -9.71
N THR A 82 9.55 -11.25 -10.68
CA THR A 82 8.70 -10.94 -11.84
C THR A 82 7.27 -10.64 -11.41
N PHE A 83 6.72 -11.45 -10.49
CA PHE A 83 5.39 -11.24 -9.93
C PHE A 83 5.28 -9.92 -9.17
N LEU A 84 6.22 -9.64 -8.26
CA LEU A 84 6.25 -8.39 -7.48
C LEU A 84 6.41 -7.17 -8.40
N THR A 85 7.26 -7.26 -9.41
CA THR A 85 7.45 -6.20 -10.41
C THR A 85 6.17 -5.95 -11.20
N GLY A 86 5.49 -7.00 -11.65
CA GLY A 86 4.20 -6.88 -12.33
C GLY A 86 3.13 -6.20 -11.47
N LEU A 87 3.10 -6.54 -10.17
CA LEU A 87 2.21 -5.92 -9.20
C LEU A 87 2.53 -4.42 -9.00
N MET A 88 3.81 -4.05 -8.88
CA MET A 88 4.24 -2.65 -8.80
C MET A 88 3.87 -1.86 -10.06
N ILE A 89 4.11 -2.42 -11.25
CA ILE A 89 3.71 -1.81 -12.53
C ILE A 89 2.19 -1.61 -12.59
N GLY A 90 1.40 -2.59 -12.13
CA GLY A 90 -0.05 -2.48 -12.05
C GLY A 90 -0.52 -1.31 -11.18
N THR A 91 0.19 -1.01 -10.09
CA THR A 91 -0.12 0.14 -9.22
C THR A 91 0.35 1.50 -9.75
N LEU A 92 1.23 1.53 -10.74
CA LEU A 92 1.84 2.77 -11.26
C LEU A 92 0.78 3.76 -11.77
N SER A 93 -0.27 3.25 -12.42
CA SER A 93 -1.40 4.07 -12.89
C SER A 93 -2.15 4.77 -11.75
N LYS A 94 -2.21 4.14 -10.56
CA LYS A 94 -2.84 4.76 -9.38
C LYS A 94 -2.00 5.85 -8.76
N ILE A 95 -0.67 5.69 -8.74
CA ILE A 95 0.28 6.64 -8.13
C ILE A 95 0.64 7.78 -9.11
N TRP A 96 0.26 7.66 -10.39
CA TRP A 96 0.52 8.66 -11.41
C TRP A 96 0.06 10.07 -10.97
N PRO A 97 0.95 11.08 -10.96
CA PRO A 97 0.65 12.37 -10.36
C PRO A 97 -0.15 13.31 -11.27
N TRP A 98 -0.06 13.14 -12.59
CA TRP A 98 -0.74 14.01 -13.55
C TRP A 98 -2.11 13.46 -13.91
N LYS A 99 -3.14 13.92 -13.20
CA LYS A 99 -4.53 13.48 -13.38
C LYS A 99 -5.50 14.65 -13.39
N GLU A 100 -6.51 14.56 -14.24
CA GLU A 100 -7.66 15.48 -14.24
C GLU A 100 -8.81 14.88 -13.43
N VAL A 101 -9.40 15.68 -12.55
CA VAL A 101 -10.58 15.30 -11.77
C VAL A 101 -11.83 15.61 -12.58
N LEU A 102 -12.53 14.58 -13.05
CA LEU A 102 -13.75 14.73 -13.85
C LEU A 102 -14.98 14.94 -12.97
N THR A 103 -15.05 14.25 -11.83
CA THR A 103 -16.18 14.35 -10.90
C THR A 103 -15.72 14.36 -9.46
N TRP A 104 -16.47 15.09 -8.64
CA TRP A 104 -16.24 15.22 -7.21
C TRP A 104 -17.29 14.44 -6.44
N ARG A 105 -16.92 13.91 -5.28
CA ARG A 105 -17.85 13.35 -4.30
C ARG A 105 -17.54 13.89 -2.91
N THR A 106 -18.56 14.00 -2.08
CA THR A 106 -18.39 14.35 -0.67
C THR A 106 -18.08 13.08 0.12
N ASN A 107 -16.98 13.06 0.87
CA ASN A 107 -16.64 11.95 1.75
C ASN A 107 -17.48 11.98 3.05
N SER A 108 -17.30 10.96 3.90
CA SER A 108 -17.98 10.87 5.20
C SER A 108 -17.60 11.98 6.19
N SER A 109 -16.53 12.72 5.92
CA SER A 109 -16.04 13.86 6.72
C SER A 109 -16.58 15.21 6.21
N GLY A 110 -17.38 15.22 5.14
CA GLY A 110 -17.89 16.45 4.53
C GLY A 110 -16.94 17.11 3.52
N GLU A 111 -15.80 16.49 3.21
CA GLU A 111 -14.80 17.05 2.29
C GLU A 111 -15.06 16.59 0.85
N GLN A 112 -14.83 17.47 -0.12
CA GLN A 112 -14.89 17.11 -1.54
C GLN A 112 -13.61 16.35 -1.93
N VAL A 113 -13.77 15.12 -2.38
CA VAL A 113 -12.69 14.25 -2.86
C VAL A 113 -12.95 13.85 -4.31
N PRO A 114 -11.90 13.64 -5.12
CA PRO A 114 -12.06 13.18 -6.50
C PRO A 114 -12.73 11.80 -6.55
N LEU A 115 -13.75 11.63 -7.40
CA LEU A 115 -14.45 10.36 -7.63
C LEU A 115 -13.96 9.67 -8.90
N LEU A 116 -13.94 10.40 -10.02
CA LEU A 116 -13.41 9.94 -11.29
C LEU A 116 -12.22 10.81 -11.69
N GLU A 117 -11.11 10.14 -11.98
CA GLU A 117 -9.86 10.76 -12.43
C GLU A 117 -9.47 10.18 -13.79
N GLN A 118 -8.96 11.03 -14.67
CA GLN A 118 -8.36 10.61 -15.94
C GLN A 118 -6.86 10.90 -15.91
N ASN A 119 -6.05 9.91 -16.31
CA ASN A 119 -4.60 10.07 -16.41
C ASN A 119 -4.27 10.96 -17.61
N LEU A 120 -3.48 12.01 -17.36
CA LEU A 120 -2.97 12.92 -18.38
C LEU A 120 -1.46 12.74 -18.53
N SER A 121 -0.95 13.15 -19.70
CA SER A 121 0.49 13.31 -19.87
C SER A 121 0.98 14.55 -19.10
N PRO A 122 2.24 14.56 -18.64
CA PRO A 122 2.79 15.70 -17.91
C PRO A 122 2.77 16.99 -18.75
N PHE A 123 2.94 16.84 -20.07
CA PHE A 123 2.96 17.95 -21.03
C PHE A 123 1.59 18.58 -21.25
N ASN A 124 0.51 17.79 -21.16
CA ASN A 124 -0.85 18.28 -21.36
C ASN A 124 -1.51 18.69 -20.04
N PHE A 125 -0.96 18.25 -18.90
CA PHE A 125 -1.54 18.50 -17.58
C PHE A 125 -1.74 20.00 -17.29
N GLU A 126 -0.74 20.82 -17.61
CA GLU A 126 -0.80 22.26 -17.37
C GLU A 126 -1.85 22.95 -18.25
N GLN A 127 -2.02 22.46 -19.49
CA GLN A 127 -3.01 22.99 -20.42
C GLN A 127 -4.45 22.67 -19.99
N VAL A 128 -4.67 21.48 -19.40
CA VAL A 128 -6.00 21.00 -19.04
C VAL A 128 -6.41 21.48 -17.64
N THR A 129 -5.52 21.40 -16.67
CA THR A 129 -5.83 21.70 -15.26
C THR A 129 -5.52 23.14 -14.85
N GLY A 130 -4.71 23.86 -15.64
CA GLY A 130 -4.19 25.19 -15.30
C GLY A 130 -3.16 25.18 -14.16
N GLN A 131 -2.77 24.00 -13.65
CA GLN A 131 -1.78 23.86 -12.58
C GLN A 131 -0.41 23.52 -13.17
N PRO A 132 0.69 24.05 -12.58
CA PRO A 132 2.03 23.74 -13.06
C PRO A 132 2.31 22.24 -12.91
N SER A 133 2.79 21.61 -13.98
CA SER A 133 3.10 20.18 -14.01
C SER A 133 4.29 19.78 -13.12
N LEU A 134 5.14 20.75 -12.73
CA LEU A 134 6.33 20.58 -11.88
C LEU A 134 7.31 19.48 -12.36
N ILE A 135 7.32 19.18 -13.67
CA ILE A 135 8.14 18.10 -14.26
C ILE A 135 9.62 18.26 -13.91
N GLY A 136 10.15 19.49 -13.89
CA GLY A 136 11.54 19.75 -13.52
C GLY A 136 11.87 19.26 -12.10
N TYR A 137 10.99 19.52 -11.13
CA TYR A 137 11.16 19.03 -9.76
C TYR A 137 11.05 17.51 -9.69
N ALA A 138 10.15 16.90 -10.47
CA ALA A 138 10.03 15.44 -10.54
C ALA A 138 11.30 14.78 -11.08
N ILE A 139 11.93 15.36 -12.12
CA ILE A 139 13.20 14.90 -12.67
C ILE A 139 14.32 15.05 -11.65
N ILE A 140 14.42 16.22 -10.98
CA ILE A 140 15.44 16.44 -9.94
C ILE A 140 15.26 15.42 -8.81
N ALA A 141 14.04 15.21 -8.32
CA ALA A 141 13.75 14.23 -7.28
C ALA A 141 14.13 12.80 -7.71
N THR A 142 13.93 12.46 -8.99
CA THR A 142 14.33 11.17 -9.56
C THR A 142 15.86 11.01 -9.56
N ILE A 143 16.59 12.04 -10.00
CA ILE A 143 18.06 12.05 -9.99
C ILE A 143 18.60 11.95 -8.57
N VAL A 144 18.05 12.73 -7.63
CA VAL A 144 18.43 12.68 -6.21
C VAL A 144 18.17 11.31 -5.62
N GLY A 145 16.98 10.73 -5.86
CA GLY A 145 16.65 9.38 -5.41
C GLY A 145 17.63 8.33 -5.92
N PHE A 146 17.96 8.37 -7.21
CA PHE A 146 18.94 7.48 -7.81
C PHE A 146 20.34 7.66 -7.22
N ALA A 147 20.78 8.91 -7.03
CA ALA A 147 22.08 9.23 -6.42
C ALA A 147 22.18 8.75 -4.97
N VAL A 148 21.09 8.84 -4.19
CA VAL A 148 21.04 8.31 -2.82
C VAL A 148 21.18 6.79 -2.81
N VAL A 149 20.42 6.09 -3.65
CA VAL A 149 20.49 4.62 -3.76
C VAL A 149 21.90 4.17 -4.14
N TRP A 150 22.46 4.79 -5.18
CA TRP A 150 23.82 4.50 -5.63
C TRP A 150 24.87 4.82 -4.56
N GLY A 151 24.70 5.92 -3.82
CA GLY A 151 25.58 6.25 -2.70
C GLY A 151 25.55 5.18 -1.60
N LEU A 152 24.36 4.71 -1.22
CA LEU A 152 24.20 3.66 -0.21
C LEU A 152 24.85 2.34 -0.63
N GLU A 153 24.72 1.95 -1.91
CA GLU A 153 25.38 0.76 -2.47
C GLU A 153 26.90 0.85 -2.32
N GLN A 154 27.49 1.99 -2.70
CA GLN A 154 28.93 2.22 -2.59
C GLN A 154 29.46 2.21 -1.14
N PHE A 155 28.63 2.63 -0.17
CA PHE A 155 28.99 2.55 1.26
C PHE A 155 28.88 1.12 1.80
N ALA A 156 27.90 0.34 1.34
CA ALA A 156 27.74 -1.06 1.72
C ALA A 156 28.92 -1.90 1.23
N ASP A 157 29.30 -1.76 -0.04
CA ASP A 157 30.42 -2.50 -0.66
C ASP A 157 31.79 -2.17 -0.04
N LYS A 158 31.94 -1.00 0.59
CA LYS A 158 33.17 -0.61 1.30
C LYS A 158 33.28 -1.17 2.72
N THR A 159 32.18 -1.71 3.26
CA THR A 159 32.11 -2.20 4.64
C THR A 159 32.23 -3.74 4.71
N GLU A 160 32.14 -4.43 3.57
CA GLU A 160 32.54 -5.84 3.40
C GLU A 160 34.04 -5.96 3.04
#